data_AF-A0A7J4KIK5-F1
#
_entry.id   AF-A0A7J4KIK5-F1
#
_cell.length_a   1.000
_cell.length_b   1.000
_cell.length_c   1.000
_cell.angle_alpha   90.00
_cell.angle_beta   90.00
_cell.angle_gamma   90.00
#
_symmetry.space_group_name_H-M   'P 1'
#
loop_
_entity.id
_entity.type
_entity.pdbx_description
1 polymer ?
#
loop_
_entity_poly.entity_id
_entity_poly.type
_entity_poly.pdbx_seq_one_letter_code
_entity_poly.pdbx_strand_id
1 'polypeptide(L)'
;IEGNPVLEVCKFVIFPDLEGKQFLIERPEKFGGNLSFSTYQELENAFAAGLHPLDLKNATAQHINSILEPVHRYFEMHPENLQNMKSAGILQ
;
A
#
# COMPACT_ATOMS: atom_id res chain seq x y z
N ILE A 1 -13.37 -10.16 7.30
CA ILE A 1 -12.99 -8.86 6.71
C ILE A 1 -12.59 -7.90 7.81
N GLU A 2 -13.44 -7.74 8.83
CA GLU A 2 -13.12 -7.04 10.07
C GLU A 2 -11.80 -7.54 10.71
N GLY A 3 -11.00 -6.61 11.22
CA GLY A 3 -9.68 -6.88 11.83
C GLY A 3 -8.58 -7.27 10.85
N ASN A 4 -8.79 -7.10 9.53
CA ASN A 4 -7.73 -7.32 8.54
C ASN A 4 -6.87 -6.05 8.40
N PRO A 5 -5.61 -6.05 8.90
CA PRO A 5 -4.77 -4.85 8.89
C PRO A 5 -4.44 -4.36 7.48
N VAL A 6 -4.41 -5.24 6.48
CA VAL A 6 -4.13 -4.86 5.09
C VAL A 6 -5.28 -4.03 4.53
N LEU A 7 -6.53 -4.44 4.78
CA LEU A 7 -7.69 -3.67 4.35
C LEU A 7 -7.84 -2.35 5.13
N GLU A 8 -7.45 -2.32 6.40
CA GLU A 8 -7.43 -1.07 7.18
C GLU A 8 -6.41 -0.07 6.61
N VAL A 9 -5.23 -0.54 6.20
CA VAL A 9 -4.24 0.29 5.50
C VAL A 9 -4.81 0.82 4.17
N CYS A 10 -5.48 -0.04 3.39
CA CYS A 10 -6.18 0.42 2.19
C CYS A 10 -7.19 1.52 2.52
N LYS A 11 -8.05 1.29 3.51
CA LYS A 11 -9.16 2.19 3.89
C LYS A 11 -8.70 3.55 4.38
N PHE A 12 -7.73 3.56 5.30
CA PHE A 12 -7.37 4.76 6.06
C PHE A 12 -6.14 5.48 5.54
N VAL A 13 -5.31 4.83 4.71
CA VAL A 13 -4.08 5.43 4.17
C VAL A 13 -4.16 5.56 2.66
N ILE A 14 -4.36 4.45 1.94
CA ILE A 14 -4.20 4.44 0.48
C ILE A 14 -5.37 5.13 -0.23
N PHE A 15 -6.63 4.78 0.07
CA PHE A 15 -7.78 5.41 -0.60
C PHE A 15 -7.85 6.93 -0.39
N PRO A 16 -7.53 7.48 0.81
CA PRO A 16 -7.38 8.91 0.99
C PRO A 16 -6.26 9.54 0.15
N ASP A 17 -5.09 8.89 0.05
CA ASP A 17 -3.94 9.37 -0.74
C ASP A 17 -4.20 9.35 -2.25
N LEU A 18 -5.03 8.42 -2.73
CA LEU A 18 -5.34 8.31 -4.16
C LEU A 18 -6.11 9.52 -4.72
N GLU A 19 -6.71 10.38 -3.88
CA GLU A 19 -7.42 11.60 -4.30
C GLU A 19 -8.44 11.36 -5.45
N GLY A 20 -9.16 10.23 -5.40
CA GLY A 20 -10.14 9.83 -6.42
C GLY A 20 -9.57 9.05 -7.61
N LYS A 21 -8.26 8.75 -7.63
CA LYS A 21 -7.67 7.76 -8.53
C LYS A 21 -8.06 6.33 -8.10
N GLN A 22 -7.92 5.40 -9.04
CA GLN A 22 -8.26 4.00 -8.78
C GLN A 22 -7.14 3.26 -8.04
N PHE A 23 -7.54 2.41 -7.11
CA PHE A 23 -6.65 1.41 -6.52
C PHE A 23 -6.41 0.30 -7.54
N LEU A 24 -5.20 0.23 -8.09
CA LEU A 24 -4.81 -0.76 -9.08
C LEU A 24 -4.17 -1.99 -8.41
N ILE A 25 -4.60 -3.18 -8.83
CA ILE A 25 -3.94 -4.45 -8.58
C ILE A 25 -3.42 -4.97 -9.91
N GLU A 26 -2.10 -4.98 -10.06
CA GLU A 26 -1.46 -5.54 -11.23
C GLU A 26 -1.26 -7.05 -11.07
N ARG A 27 -1.81 -7.84 -11.99
CA ARG A 27 -1.63 -9.29 -11.99
C ARG A 27 -1.60 -9.84 -13.42
N PRO A 28 -0.82 -10.89 -13.69
CA PRO A 28 -0.72 -11.49 -15.02
C PRO A 28 -2.09 -11.89 -15.61
N GLU A 29 -2.24 -11.77 -16.92
CA GLU A 29 -3.46 -12.17 -17.67
C GLU A 29 -3.95 -13.59 -17.34
N LYS A 30 -3.02 -14.54 -17.16
CA LYS A 30 -3.34 -15.93 -16.77
C LYS A 30 -4.04 -16.07 -15.41
N PHE A 31 -4.05 -15.02 -14.59
CA PHE A 31 -4.74 -14.92 -13.30
C PHE A 31 -5.93 -13.95 -13.32
N GLY A 32 -6.43 -13.61 -14.52
CA GLY A 32 -7.61 -12.76 -14.69
C GLY A 32 -7.31 -11.28 -14.88
N GLY A 33 -6.07 -10.91 -15.24
CA GLY A 33 -5.68 -9.56 -15.64
C GLY A 33 -5.80 -8.49 -14.55
N ASN A 34 -5.34 -7.28 -14.82
CA ASN A 34 -5.36 -6.19 -13.82
C ASN A 34 -6.79 -5.91 -13.31
N LEU A 35 -6.88 -5.57 -12.03
CA LEU A 35 -8.13 -5.12 -11.40
C LEU A 35 -7.97 -3.68 -10.93
N SER A 36 -9.01 -2.87 -11.07
CA SER A 36 -9.04 -1.52 -10.53
C SER A 36 -10.32 -1.26 -9.74
N PHE A 37 -10.19 -0.52 -8.64
CA PHE A 37 -11.29 -0.20 -7.73
C PHE A 37 -11.33 1.31 -7.51
N SER A 38 -12.50 1.91 -7.69
CA SER A 38 -12.70 3.35 -7.56
C SER A 38 -13.00 3.76 -6.11
N THR A 39 -13.48 2.81 -5.29
CA THR A 39 -13.80 3.04 -3.88
C THR A 39 -13.29 1.91 -3.00
N TYR A 40 -13.06 2.20 -1.72
CA TYR A 40 -12.74 1.18 -0.73
C TYR A 40 -13.81 0.08 -0.65
N GLN A 41 -15.09 0.45 -0.78
CA GLN A 41 -16.19 -0.53 -0.71
C GLN A 41 -16.12 -1.55 -1.84
N GLU A 42 -15.74 -1.12 -3.05
CA GLU A 42 -15.56 -2.04 -4.18
C GLU A 42 -14.43 -3.04 -3.91
N LEU A 43 -13.30 -2.57 -3.37
CA LEU A 43 -12.18 -3.44 -2.99
C LEU A 43 -12.59 -4.42 -1.88
N GLU A 44 -13.27 -3.95 -0.85
CA GLU A 44 -13.73 -4.76 0.28
C GLU A 44 -14.69 -5.86 -0.19
N ASN A 45 -15.65 -5.51 -1.06
CA ASN A 45 -16.59 -6.44 -1.66
C ASN A 45 -15.88 -7.47 -2.54
N ALA A 46 -14.88 -7.05 -3.32
CA ALA A 46 -14.08 -7.97 -4.13
C ALA A 46 -13.27 -8.94 -3.27
N PHE A 47 -12.72 -8.48 -2.15
CA PHE A 47 -12.06 -9.33 -1.17
C PHE A 47 -13.02 -10.32 -0.50
N ALA A 48 -14.23 -9.88 -0.16
CA ALA A 48 -15.30 -10.76 0.32
C ALA A 48 -15.66 -11.84 -0.71
N ALA A 49 -15.65 -11.48 -1.99
CA ALA A 49 -16.01 -12.34 -3.12
C ALA A 49 -14.85 -13.25 -3.61
N GLY A 50 -13.69 -13.23 -2.96
CA GLY A 50 -12.59 -14.15 -3.24
C GLY A 50 -11.40 -13.56 -4.00
N LEU A 51 -11.22 -12.23 -4.01
CA LEU A 51 -9.93 -11.64 -4.40
C LEU A 51 -8.81 -12.25 -3.54
N HIS A 52 -7.75 -12.71 -4.20
CA HIS A 52 -6.72 -13.48 -3.54
C HIS A 52 -5.91 -12.59 -2.56
N PRO A 53 -5.61 -13.05 -1.33
CA PRO A 53 -4.88 -12.25 -0.34
C PRO A 53 -3.49 -11.80 -0.77
N LEU A 54 -2.79 -12.59 -1.59
CA LEU A 54 -1.48 -12.20 -2.11
C LEU A 54 -1.57 -10.99 -3.05
N ASP A 55 -2.60 -10.95 -3.91
CA ASP A 55 -2.80 -9.85 -4.85
C ASP A 55 -3.06 -8.54 -4.09
N LEU A 56 -3.93 -8.61 -3.08
CA LEU A 56 -4.20 -7.48 -2.19
C LEU A 56 -2.93 -7.00 -1.47
N LYS A 57 -2.15 -7.93 -0.89
CA LYS A 57 -0.92 -7.59 -0.17
C LYS A 57 0.12 -6.93 -1.07
N ASN A 58 0.32 -7.48 -2.26
CA ASN A 58 1.31 -6.95 -3.21
C ASN A 58 0.92 -5.55 -3.69
N ALA A 59 -0.34 -5.35 -4.07
CA ALA A 59 -0.83 -4.03 -4.46
C ALA A 59 -0.73 -3.03 -3.30
N THR A 60 -1.12 -3.43 -2.09
CA THR A 60 -1.00 -2.58 -0.88
C THR A 60 0.45 -2.14 -0.65
N ALA A 61 1.42 -3.06 -0.77
CA ALA A 61 2.83 -2.75 -0.62
C ALA A 61 3.31 -1.76 -1.70
N GLN A 62 2.89 -1.93 -2.96
CA GLN A 62 3.24 -1.01 -4.06
C GLN A 62 2.72 0.41 -3.82
N HIS A 63 1.45 0.54 -3.39
CA HIS A 63 0.86 1.84 -3.06
C HIS A 63 1.56 2.49 -1.86
N ILE A 64 1.80 1.75 -0.77
CA ILE A 64 2.54 2.27 0.39
C ILE A 64 3.96 2.71 0.01
N ASN A 65 4.68 1.93 -0.80
CA ASN A 65 6.01 2.31 -1.27
C ASN A 65 5.95 3.62 -2.07
N SER A 66 4.92 3.80 -2.90
CA SER A 66 4.74 5.04 -3.68
C SER A 66 4.48 6.25 -2.79
N ILE A 67 3.67 6.08 -1.73
CA ILE A 67 3.40 7.11 -0.72
C ILE A 67 4.67 7.49 0.04
N LEU A 68 5.49 6.49 0.39
CA LEU A 68 6.72 6.67 1.17
C LEU A 68 7.94 7.07 0.34
N GLU A 69 7.88 7.00 -0.99
CA GLU A 69 8.98 7.32 -1.90
C GLU A 69 9.61 8.71 -1.65
N PRO A 70 8.83 9.80 -1.43
CA PRO A 70 9.42 11.10 -1.13
C PRO A 70 10.21 11.11 0.19
N VAL A 71 9.73 10.37 1.19
CA VAL A 71 10.43 10.21 2.47
C VAL A 71 11.71 9.42 2.26
N HIS A 72 11.66 8.33 1.50
CA HIS A 72 12.84 7.52 1.19
C HIS A 72 13.95 8.37 0.55
N ARG A 73 13.61 9.12 -0.51
CA ARG A 73 14.55 10.04 -1.18
C ARG A 73 15.11 11.10 -0.26
N TYR A 74 14.29 11.63 0.65
CA TYR A 74 14.76 12.63 1.61
C TYR A 74 15.87 12.06 2.51
N PHE A 75 15.71 10.85 3.01
CA PHE A 75 16.73 10.16 3.83
C PHE A 75 17.97 9.75 3.03
N GLU A 76 17.82 9.44 1.73
CA GLU A 76 18.97 9.21 0.85
C GLU A 76 19.81 10.47 0.65
N MET A 77 19.17 11.64 0.48
CA MET A 77 19.85 12.93 0.35
C MET A 77 20.44 13.46 1.67
N HIS A 78 19.90 13.02 2.80
CA HIS A 78 20.28 13.47 4.15
C HIS A 78 20.62 12.25 5.04
N PRO A 79 21.69 11.50 4.72
CA PRO A 79 22.02 10.26 5.43
C PRO A 79 22.30 10.48 6.92
N GLU A 80 22.67 11.68 7.35
CA GLU A 80 22.83 12.05 8.75
C GLU A 80 21.56 11.85 9.58
N ASN A 81 20.37 12.04 9.01
CA ASN A 81 19.11 11.79 9.70
C ASN A 81 18.97 10.33 10.09
N LEU A 82 19.35 9.41 9.19
CA LEU A 82 19.36 7.98 9.46
C LEU A 82 20.39 7.63 10.55
N GLN A 83 21.58 8.24 10.50
CA GLN A 83 22.61 8.00 11.53
C GLN A 83 22.22 8.53 12.91
N ASN A 84 21.55 9.67 12.96
CA ASN A 84 21.03 10.24 14.20
C ASN A 84 19.97 9.33 14.82
N MET A 85 19.06 8.77 14.00
CA MET A 85 18.07 7.80 14.48
C MET A 85 18.70 6.52 15.03
N LYS A 86 19.75 5.99 14.37
CA LYS A 86 20.52 4.83 14.87
C LYS A 86 21.23 5.14 16.18
N SER A 87 21.89 6.29 16.26
CA SER A 87 22.64 6.72 17.46
C SER A 87 21.71 6.97 18.66
N ALA A 88 20.47 7.37 18.41
CA ALA A 88 19.42 7.52 19.42
C ALA A 88 18.74 6.19 19.82
N GLY A 89 19.12 5.06 19.21
CA GLY A 89 18.51 3.75 19.46
C GLY A 89 17.08 3.59 18.92
N ILE A 90 16.64 4.50 18.04
CA ILE A 90 15.31 4.45 17.41
C ILE A 90 15.27 3.38 16.32
N LEU A 91 16.38 3.22 15.59
CA LEU A 91 16.57 2.19 14.58
C LEU A 91 17.68 1.25 15.06
N GLN A 92 17.40 -0.05 15.04
CA GLN A 92 18.38 -1.10 15.39
C GLN A 92 19.26 -1.47 14.21
#